data_AF-A0A524QV59-F1
#
_entry.id   AF-A0A524QV59-F1
#
_cell.length_a   1.000
_cell.length_b   1.000
_cell.length_c   1.000
_cell.angle_alpha   90.00
_cell.angle_beta   90.00
_cell.angle_gamma   90.00
#
_symmetry.space_group_name_H-M   'P 1'
#
loop_
_entity.id
_entity.type
_entity.pdbx_description
1 polymer ?
#
loop_
_entity_poly.entity_id
_entity_poly.type
_entity_poly.pdbx_seq_one_letter_code
_entity_poly.pdbx_strand_id
1 'polypeptide(L)'
;MGFEMFIAGRYLRSRRRENFISLISLISITGVALGVIALDCSLSMMNGFETEIRQRIVETTAHILIYSYAGEGFGDWRSLAEKVQEVPEVIGVAPGIYAKSVIGSSQANEGVYVKGIIPEEEVKVSRLPENIVAGQLNL
;
A
#
# COMPACT_ATOMS: atom_id res chain seq x y z
N MET A 1 -26.49 22.92 32.17
CA MET A 1 -25.40 22.34 31.36
C MET A 1 -23.99 22.77 31.80
N GLY A 2 -23.72 24.03 32.15
CA GLY A 2 -22.41 24.40 32.74
C GLY A 2 -22.23 23.97 34.21
N PHE A 3 -23.32 23.89 34.96
CA PHE A 3 -23.30 23.54 36.38
C PHE A 3 -22.97 22.06 36.61
N GLU A 4 -23.50 21.13 35.80
CA GLU A 4 -23.17 19.70 35.94
C GLU A 4 -21.69 19.43 35.66
N MET A 5 -21.12 20.07 34.63
CA MET A 5 -19.71 19.91 34.27
C MET A 5 -18.77 20.55 35.31
N PHE A 6 -19.18 21.67 35.93
CA PHE A 6 -18.46 22.30 37.05
C PHE A 6 -18.43 21.39 38.29
N ILE A 7 -19.56 20.77 38.64
CA ILE A 7 -19.66 19.81 39.74
C ILE A 7 -18.78 18.58 39.45
N ALA A 8 -18.92 18.00 38.25
CA ALA A 8 -18.16 16.81 37.83
C ALA A 8 -16.64 17.04 37.83
N GLY A 9 -16.17 18.16 37.25
CA GLY A 9 -14.75 18.51 37.23
C GLY A 9 -14.17 18.77 38.63
N ARG A 10 -14.96 19.38 39.53
CA ARG A 10 -14.57 19.55 40.94
C ARG A 10 -14.50 18.21 41.66
N TYR A 11 -15.40 17.28 41.37
CA TYR A 11 -15.40 15.93 41.94
C TYR A 11 -14.17 15.13 41.48
N LEU A 12 -13.84 15.19 40.19
CA LEU A 12 -12.63 14.56 39.61
C LEU A 12 -11.32 15.16 40.14
N ARG A 13 -11.30 16.46 40.46
CA ARG A 13 -10.11 17.20 40.92
C ARG A 13 -10.01 17.33 42.45
N SER A 14 -11.01 16.88 43.22
CA SER A 14 -11.07 17.11 44.67
C SER A 14 -10.02 16.30 45.43
N ARG A 15 -8.92 16.96 45.80
CA ARG A 15 -7.72 16.39 46.46
C ARG A 15 -7.70 16.49 47.99
N ARG A 16 -8.76 16.96 48.66
CA ARG A 16 -8.61 17.45 50.07
C ARG A 16 -9.12 16.55 51.21
N ARG A 17 -9.82 15.44 50.96
CA ARG A 17 -10.22 14.53 52.07
C ARG A 17 -10.20 13.02 51.77
N GLU A 18 -10.25 12.62 50.51
CA GLU A 18 -10.40 11.20 50.10
C GLU A 18 -9.36 10.83 49.03
N ASN A 19 -8.06 10.78 49.40
CA ASN A 19 -6.97 10.45 48.46
C ASN A 19 -7.19 9.10 47.74
N PHE A 20 -7.91 8.18 48.36
CA PHE A 20 -8.22 6.86 47.82
C PHE A 20 -9.14 6.94 46.59
N ILE A 21 -10.16 7.78 46.63
CA ILE A 21 -11.12 7.97 45.52
C ILE A 21 -10.43 8.65 44.32
N SER A 22 -9.55 9.61 44.58
CA SER A 22 -8.77 10.29 43.52
C SER A 22 -7.79 9.34 42.84
N LEU A 23 -7.20 8.38 43.57
CA LEU A 23 -6.27 7.39 43.01
C LEU A 23 -7.00 6.40 42.09
N ILE A 24 -8.14 5.86 42.53
CA ILE A 24 -8.95 4.94 41.72
C ILE A 24 -9.39 5.62 40.43
N SER A 25 -9.89 6.85 40.52
CA SER A 25 -10.33 7.61 39.35
C SER A 25 -9.18 7.82 38.34
N LEU A 26 -7.97 8.13 38.83
CA LEU A 26 -6.80 8.30 37.97
C LEU A 26 -6.40 7.00 37.26
N ILE A 27 -6.39 5.88 37.98
CA ILE A 27 -6.05 4.58 37.40
C ILE A 27 -7.10 4.17 36.36
N SER A 28 -8.39 4.34 36.66
CA SER A 28 -9.48 4.03 35.72
C SER A 28 -9.41 4.87 34.44
N ILE A 29 -9.20 6.18 34.55
CA ILE A 29 -9.08 7.06 33.38
C ILE A 29 -7.85 6.68 32.55
N THR A 30 -6.71 6.45 33.20
CA THR A 30 -5.47 6.08 32.49
C THR A 30 -5.60 4.72 31.81
N GLY A 31 -6.24 3.73 32.47
CA GLY A 31 -6.47 2.42 31.90
C GLY A 31 -7.36 2.46 30.66
N VAL A 32 -8.47 3.21 30.72
CA VAL A 32 -9.35 3.39 29.54
C VAL A 32 -8.62 4.15 28.43
N ALA A 33 -7.89 5.22 28.76
CA ALA A 33 -7.13 5.99 27.79
C ALA A 33 -6.08 5.12 27.07
N LEU A 34 -5.31 4.33 27.81
CA LEU A 34 -4.32 3.41 27.23
C LEU A 34 -4.99 2.33 26.37
N GLY A 35 -6.13 1.80 26.78
CA GLY A 35 -6.88 0.81 25.99
C GLY A 35 -7.36 1.38 24.66
N VAL A 36 -7.93 2.59 24.67
CA VAL A 36 -8.37 3.29 23.46
C VAL A 36 -7.18 3.64 22.55
N ILE A 37 -6.08 4.16 23.11
CA ILE A 37 -4.86 4.47 22.34
C ILE A 37 -4.32 3.22 21.64
N ALA A 38 -4.25 2.09 22.34
CA ALA A 38 -3.75 0.84 21.75
C ALA A 38 -4.65 0.36 20.60
N LEU A 39 -5.97 0.50 20.74
CA LEU A 39 -6.94 0.15 19.71
C LEU A 39 -6.82 1.08 18.49
N ASP A 40 -6.76 2.40 18.71
CA ASP A 40 -6.63 3.41 17.66
C ASP A 40 -5.31 3.26 16.89
N CYS A 41 -4.20 3.02 17.58
CA CYS A 41 -2.91 2.75 16.94
C CYS A 41 -2.97 1.49 16.07
N SER A 42 -3.58 0.41 16.57
CA SER A 42 -3.70 -0.85 15.83
C SER A 42 -4.56 -0.70 14.57
N LEU A 43 -5.70 -0.01 14.68
CA LEU A 43 -6.56 0.33 13.54
C LEU A 43 -5.84 1.24 12.55
N SER A 44 -5.13 2.26 13.03
CA SER A 44 -4.36 3.16 12.18
C SER A 44 -3.26 2.42 11.40
N MET A 45 -2.57 1.47 12.03
CA MET A 45 -1.56 0.66 11.36
C MET A 45 -2.19 -0.22 10.28
N MET A 46 -3.31 -0.90 10.58
CA MET A 46 -4.01 -1.73 9.59
C MET A 46 -4.52 -0.90 8.41
N ASN A 47 -5.18 0.22 8.68
CA ASN A 47 -5.73 1.10 7.64
C ASN A 47 -4.64 1.72 6.77
N GLY A 48 -3.53 2.18 7.38
CA GLY A 48 -2.39 2.73 6.64
C GLY A 48 -1.73 1.68 5.76
N PHE A 49 -1.54 0.47 6.27
CA PHE A 49 -0.97 -0.64 5.52
C PHE A 49 -1.88 -1.11 4.37
N GLU A 50 -3.19 -1.20 4.59
CA GLU A 50 -4.14 -1.55 3.54
C GLU A 50 -4.09 -0.54 2.39
N THR A 51 -4.03 0.75 2.73
CA THR A 51 -3.94 1.83 1.74
C THR A 51 -2.66 1.71 0.92
N GLU A 52 -1.52 1.50 1.59
CA GLU A 52 -0.21 1.35 0.94
C GLU A 52 -0.17 0.12 0.01
N ILE A 53 -0.67 -1.03 0.47
CA ILE A 53 -0.75 -2.24 -0.36
C ILE A 53 -1.64 -2.02 -1.57
N ARG A 54 -2.85 -1.47 -1.35
CA ARG A 54 -3.81 -1.21 -2.42
C ARG A 54 -3.21 -0.30 -3.47
N GLN A 55 -2.55 0.77 -3.03
CA GLN A 55 -1.94 1.74 -3.93
C GLN A 55 -0.80 1.10 -4.73
N ARG A 56 0.14 0.39 -4.08
CA ARG A 56 1.27 -0.25 -4.78
C ARG A 56 0.85 -1.31 -5.78
N ILE A 57 -0.17 -2.11 -5.46
CA ILE A 57 -0.68 -3.16 -6.37
C ILE A 57 -1.31 -2.53 -7.62
N VAL A 58 -2.11 -1.46 -7.44
CA VAL A 58 -2.86 -0.84 -8.55
C VAL A 58 -1.95 0.04 -9.43
N GLU A 59 -0.90 0.64 -8.88
CA GLU A 59 -0.11 1.65 -9.62
C GLU A 59 1.05 1.06 -10.46
N THR A 60 1.51 -0.17 -10.17
CA THR A 60 2.76 -0.69 -10.74
C THR A 60 2.56 -1.80 -11.79
N THR A 61 1.34 -2.31 -11.97
CA THR A 61 1.08 -3.47 -12.83
C THR A 61 -0.11 -3.24 -13.74
N ALA A 62 -0.04 -3.74 -14.98
CA ALA A 62 -1.20 -3.82 -15.85
C ALA A 62 -2.33 -4.59 -15.16
N HIS A 63 -3.56 -4.08 -15.25
CA HIS A 63 -4.74 -4.69 -14.61
C HIS A 63 -5.00 -6.13 -15.06
N ILE A 64 -4.60 -6.47 -16.28
CA ILE A 64 -4.74 -7.81 -16.87
C ILE A 64 -3.40 -8.22 -17.48
N LEU A 65 -2.97 -9.43 -17.17
CA LEU A 65 -1.78 -10.05 -17.74
C LEU A 65 -2.20 -11.27 -18.57
N ILE A 66 -1.80 -11.28 -19.84
CA ILE A 66 -2.09 -12.37 -20.77
C ILE A 66 -0.81 -13.19 -20.92
N TYR A 67 -0.87 -14.48 -20.57
CA TYR A 67 0.25 -15.42 -20.68
C TYR A 67 -0.06 -16.52 -21.68
N SER A 68 0.96 -16.98 -22.40
CA SER A 68 0.88 -18.19 -23.22
C SER A 68 0.91 -19.41 -22.30
N TYR A 69 -0.05 -20.32 -22.48
CA TYR A 69 -0.17 -21.55 -21.68
C TYR A 69 1.09 -22.42 -21.75
N ALA A 70 1.77 -22.43 -22.91
CA ALA A 70 2.97 -23.21 -23.13
C ALA A 70 4.27 -22.55 -22.59
N GLY A 71 4.20 -21.29 -22.13
CA GLY A 71 5.37 -20.56 -21.63
C GLY A 71 6.36 -20.08 -22.68
N GLU A 72 6.15 -20.40 -23.97
CA GLU A 72 7.03 -20.03 -25.09
C GLU A 72 6.86 -18.58 -25.57
N GLY A 73 6.02 -17.79 -24.88
CA GLY A 73 5.63 -16.44 -25.31
C GLY A 73 4.63 -16.46 -26.47
N PHE A 74 4.39 -15.28 -27.05
CA PHE A 74 3.51 -15.11 -28.21
C PHE A 74 4.36 -14.81 -29.45
N GLY A 75 4.33 -15.69 -30.45
CA GLY A 75 5.04 -15.48 -31.71
C GLY A 75 4.52 -14.26 -32.49
N ASP A 76 3.20 -14.09 -32.55
CA ASP A 76 2.55 -12.92 -33.14
C ASP A 76 1.77 -12.12 -32.08
N TRP A 77 2.53 -11.51 -31.16
CA TRP A 77 1.95 -10.69 -30.09
C TRP A 77 1.25 -9.43 -30.63
N ARG A 78 1.62 -8.95 -31.82
CA ARG A 78 1.07 -7.72 -32.42
C ARG A 78 -0.37 -7.91 -32.84
N SER A 79 -0.67 -8.97 -33.60
CA SER A 79 -2.05 -9.29 -33.99
C SER A 79 -2.94 -9.59 -32.78
N LEU A 80 -2.38 -10.15 -31.71
CA LEU A 80 -3.10 -10.34 -30.45
C LEU A 80 -3.38 -9.00 -29.76
N ALA A 81 -2.40 -8.09 -29.72
CA ALA A 81 -2.57 -6.77 -29.12
C ALA A 81 -3.65 -5.95 -29.82
N GLU A 82 -3.71 -5.99 -31.16
CA GLU A 82 -4.77 -5.34 -31.95
C GLU A 82 -6.15 -5.87 -31.59
N LYS A 83 -6.34 -7.19 -31.55
CA LYS A 83 -7.62 -7.81 -31.14
C LYS A 83 -8.05 -7.43 -29.72
N VAL A 84 -7.09 -7.29 -28.81
CA VAL A 84 -7.38 -6.88 -27.43
C VAL A 84 -7.77 -5.40 -27.37
N GLN A 85 -7.16 -4.54 -28.19
CA GLN A 85 -7.53 -3.12 -28.29
C GLN A 85 -8.92 -2.88 -28.89
N GLU A 86 -9.48 -3.83 -29.65
CA GLU A 86 -10.86 -3.74 -30.17
C GLU A 86 -11.92 -3.83 -29.07
N VAL A 87 -11.57 -4.28 -27.86
CA VAL A 87 -12.49 -4.36 -26.73
C VAL A 87 -12.71 -2.96 -26.14
N PRO A 88 -13.96 -2.46 -26.02
CA PRO A 88 -14.24 -1.07 -25.64
C PRO A 88 -13.70 -0.63 -24.28
N GLU A 89 -13.49 -1.57 -23.36
CA GLU A 89 -13.01 -1.32 -21.99
C GLU A 89 -11.48 -1.30 -21.89
N VAL A 90 -10.76 -1.63 -22.97
CA VAL A 90 -9.29 -1.69 -22.97
C VAL A 90 -8.72 -0.31 -23.28
N ILE A 91 -8.04 0.27 -22.28
CA ILE A 91 -7.46 1.62 -22.35
C ILE A 91 -6.04 1.60 -22.95
N GLY A 92 -5.34 0.46 -22.86
CA GLY A 92 -3.98 0.30 -23.37
C GLY A 92 -3.52 -1.15 -23.34
N VAL A 93 -2.58 -1.48 -24.22
CA VAL A 93 -1.95 -2.80 -24.30
C VAL A 93 -0.44 -2.60 -24.45
N ALA A 94 0.36 -3.31 -23.66
CA ALA A 94 1.80 -3.30 -23.78
C ALA A 94 2.35 -4.74 -23.74
N PRO A 95 3.31 -5.09 -24.62
CA PRO A 95 3.99 -6.36 -24.53
C PRO A 95 5.02 -6.34 -23.39
N GLY A 96 5.18 -7.48 -22.71
CA GLY A 96 6.20 -7.63 -21.68
C GLY A 96 6.66 -9.07 -21.55
N ILE A 97 7.95 -9.25 -21.25
CA ILE A 97 8.54 -10.56 -20.97
C ILE A 97 9.08 -10.54 -19.55
N TYR A 98 8.68 -11.52 -18.74
CA TYR A 98 9.20 -11.72 -17.39
C TYR A 98 10.21 -12.88 -17.39
N ALA A 99 11.46 -12.58 -17.09
CA ALA A 99 12.52 -13.56 -16.95
C ALA A 99 13.05 -13.58 -15.51
N LYS A 100 13.35 -14.77 -14.98
CA LYS A 100 14.08 -14.90 -13.71
C LYS A 100 15.57 -14.75 -14.00
N SER A 101 16.25 -13.90 -13.25
CA SER A 101 17.69 -13.67 -13.35
C SER A 101 18.30 -13.61 -11.95
N VAL A 102 19.62 -13.50 -11.89
CA VAL A 102 20.35 -13.25 -10.65
C VAL A 102 21.20 -12.00 -10.87
N ILE A 103 21.09 -11.04 -9.95
CA ILE A 103 21.99 -9.89 -9.92
C ILE A 103 23.04 -10.13 -8.83
N GLY A 104 24.29 -9.82 -9.13
CA GLY A 104 25.41 -10.03 -8.24
C GLY A 104 26.19 -8.74 -7.98
N SER A 105 26.63 -8.59 -6.74
CA SER A 105 27.62 -7.61 -6.31
C SER A 105 28.79 -8.35 -5.63
N SER A 106 29.88 -7.65 -5.34
CA SER A 106 31.05 -8.24 -4.68
C SER A 106 30.76 -8.89 -3.32
N GLN A 107 29.62 -8.56 -2.70
CA GLN A 107 29.24 -9.03 -1.37
C GLN A 107 28.05 -10.00 -1.36
N ALA A 108 27.22 -10.04 -2.41
CA ALA A 108 25.99 -10.85 -2.42
C ALA A 108 25.45 -11.09 -3.83
N ASN A 109 24.71 -12.21 -3.99
CA ASN A 109 23.91 -12.51 -5.18
C ASN A 109 22.44 -12.64 -4.75
N GLU A 110 21.53 -12.06 -5.55
CA GLU A 110 20.10 -12.07 -5.27
C GLU A 110 19.31 -12.43 -6.55
N GLY A 111 18.30 -13.28 -6.39
CA GLY A 111 17.40 -13.64 -7.48
C GLY A 111 16.41 -12.50 -7.76
N VAL A 112 16.31 -12.08 -9.01
CA VAL A 112 15.47 -10.96 -9.45
C VAL A 112 14.59 -11.36 -10.62
N TYR A 113 13.43 -10.70 -10.75
CA TYR A 113 12.63 -10.75 -11.97
C TYR A 113 13.00 -9.58 -12.87
N VAL A 114 13.35 -9.87 -14.11
CA VAL A 114 13.62 -8.87 -15.15
C VAL A 114 12.38 -8.79 -16.03
N LYS A 115 11.77 -7.61 -16.11
CA LYS A 115 10.69 -7.30 -17.05
C LYS A 115 11.28 -6.59 -18.26
N GLY A 116 11.29 -7.26 -19.41
CA GLY A 116 11.54 -6.60 -20.69
C GLY A 116 10.28 -5.84 -21.12
N ILE A 117 10.42 -4.55 -21.42
CA ILE A 117 9.32 -3.66 -21.83
C ILE A 117 9.70 -2.88 -23.09
N ILE A 118 8.69 -2.42 -23.82
CA ILE A 118 8.83 -1.37 -24.82
C ILE A 118 8.37 -0.06 -24.14
N PRO A 119 9.28 0.91 -23.86
CA PRO A 119 8.95 2.11 -23.10
C PRO A 119 7.73 2.87 -23.61
N GLU A 120 7.61 3.02 -24.92
CA GLU A 120 6.53 3.75 -25.61
C GLU A 120 5.14 3.14 -25.36
N GLU A 121 5.07 1.81 -25.22
CA GLU A 121 3.82 1.08 -24.98
C GLU A 121 3.53 0.92 -23.49
N GLU A 122 4.56 0.76 -22.65
CA GLU A 122 4.40 0.56 -21.20
C GLU A 122 3.75 1.78 -20.52
N VAL A 123 4.01 3.00 -21.01
CA VAL A 123 3.39 4.25 -20.51
C VAL A 123 1.86 4.23 -20.66
N LYS A 124 1.31 3.44 -21.60
CA LYS A 124 -0.14 3.31 -21.82
C LYS A 124 -0.83 2.44 -20.77
N VAL A 125 -0.09 1.57 -20.07
CA VAL A 125 -0.65 0.58 -19.14
C VAL A 125 -0.15 0.72 -17.71
N SER A 126 0.94 1.46 -17.49
CA SER A 126 1.59 1.58 -16.19
C SER A 126 2.13 2.99 -15.96
N ARG A 127 2.07 3.45 -14.71
CA ARG A 127 2.73 4.68 -14.25
C ARG A 127 4.16 4.43 -13.78
N LEU A 128 4.85 3.49 -14.46
CA LEU A 128 6.24 3.16 -14.18
C LEU A 128 7.17 4.38 -14.17
N PRO A 129 7.09 5.35 -15.12
CA PRO A 129 8.00 6.49 -15.14
C PRO A 129 7.94 7.38 -13.90
N GLU A 130 6.76 7.48 -13.26
CA GLU A 130 6.53 8.31 -12.07
C GLU A 130 7.14 7.70 -10.81
N ASN A 131 7.43 6.39 -10.84
CA ASN A 131 7.90 5.61 -9.69
C ASN A 131 9.38 5.20 -9.80
N ILE A 132 10.15 5.78 -10.74
CA ILE A 132 11.58 5.50 -10.88
C ILE A 132 12.37 6.24 -9.82
N VAL A 133 12.92 5.50 -8.86
CA VAL A 133 13.79 6.05 -7.80
C VAL A 133 15.22 6.28 -8.30
N ALA A 134 15.71 5.44 -9.21
CA ALA A 134 17.05 5.54 -9.79
C ALA A 134 17.07 5.03 -11.23
N GLY A 135 17.85 5.72 -12.08
CA GLY A 135 17.92 5.46 -13.52
C GLY A 135 17.05 6.40 -14.36
N GLN A 136 17.02 6.19 -15.67
CA GLN A 136 16.16 6.92 -16.59
C GLN A 136 15.50 5.92 -17.55
N LEU A 137 14.24 6.15 -17.89
CA LEU A 137 13.50 5.36 -18.88
C LEU A 137 13.76 5.87 -20.31
N ASN A 138 15.01 6.20 -20.61
CA ASN A 138 15.42 6.66 -21.94
C ASN A 138 16.11 5.49 -22.65
N LEU A 139 15.61 5.14 -23.84
CA LEU A 139 16.35 4.35 -24.83
C LEU A 139 17.17 5.28 -25.72
#